data_AF-A0AAV1Z180-F1
#
_entry.id   AF-A0AAV1Z180-F1
#
_cell.length_a   1.000
_cell.length_b   1.000
_cell.length_c   1.000
_cell.angle_alpha   90.00
_cell.angle_beta   90.00
_cell.angle_gamma   90.00
#
_symmetry.space_group_name_H-M   'P 1'
#
loop_
_entity.id
_entity.type
_entity.pdbx_description
1 polymer ?
#
loop_
_entity_poly.entity_id
_entity_poly.type
_entity_poly.pdbx_seq_one_letter_code
_entity_poly.pdbx_strand_id
1 'polypeptide(L)'
;MRAWREYKNSPERLWDPAEHPPPDQYPEAQSYLTIESSYCGQPLSMQHLQNAWVGVTIMSQLVAALAAAEAAYNFEHRDLHLANILVQNTSAATLKYTVHNQHFSIQTVGVHAYIIDFTLSRIYNEVDGTSICRPLISSG
;
A
#
# COMPACT_ATOMS: atom_id res chain seq x y z
N MET A 1 5.00 26.87 -0.65
CA MET A 1 4.89 27.02 0.83
C MET A 1 3.48 26.84 1.40
N ARG A 2 2.42 27.39 0.79
CA ARG A 2 1.04 27.24 1.30
C ARG A 2 0.61 25.77 1.45
N ALA A 3 0.75 24.98 0.38
CA ALA A 3 0.40 23.55 0.39
C ALA A 3 1.18 22.74 1.44
N TRP A 4 2.49 23.00 1.62
CA TRP A 4 3.28 22.35 2.67
C TRP A 4 2.76 22.67 4.08
N ARG A 5 2.41 23.94 4.35
CA ARG A 5 1.87 24.35 5.65
C ARG A 5 0.47 23.77 5.89
N GLU A 6 -0.36 23.73 4.85
CA GLU A 6 -1.68 23.08 4.92
C GLU A 6 -1.54 21.59 5.21
N TYR A 7 -0.61 20.90 4.54
CA TYR A 7 -0.28 19.51 4.80
C TYR A 7 0.27 19.27 6.21
N LYS A 8 1.28 20.04 6.67
CA LYS A 8 1.88 19.84 7.99
C LYS A 8 0.91 20.08 9.15
N ASN A 9 -0.11 20.90 8.93
CA ASN A 9 -1.15 21.20 9.92
C ASN A 9 -2.40 20.31 9.75
N SER A 10 -2.40 19.34 8.83
CA SER A 10 -3.56 18.47 8.65
C SER A 10 -3.70 17.51 9.84
N PRO A 11 -4.94 17.15 10.24
CA PRO A 11 -5.18 16.19 11.33
C PRO A 11 -4.45 14.85 11.13
N GLU A 12 -4.33 14.41 9.87
CA GLU A 12 -3.66 13.18 9.46
C GLU A 12 -2.15 13.25 9.71
N ARG A 13 -1.53 14.42 9.53
CA ARG A 13 -0.08 14.60 9.68
C ARG A 13 0.39 14.93 11.09
N LEU A 14 -0.52 15.42 11.94
CA LEU A 14 -0.24 15.74 13.36
C LEU A 14 0.22 14.51 14.17
N TRP A 15 -0.09 13.29 13.72
CA TRP A 15 0.31 12.05 14.40
C TRP A 15 1.71 11.53 14.04
N ASP A 16 2.31 11.99 12.92
CA ASP A 16 3.60 11.49 12.47
C ASP A 16 4.77 12.30 13.10
N PRO A 17 5.62 11.67 13.93
CA PRO A 17 6.71 12.34 14.65
C PRO A 17 7.88 12.76 13.74
N ALA A 18 7.90 12.33 12.47
CA ALA A 18 8.96 12.70 11.54
C ALA A 18 8.89 14.20 11.20
N GLU A 19 9.98 14.90 11.46
CA GLU A 19 10.19 16.27 11.01
C GLU A 19 10.92 16.25 9.67
N HIS A 20 10.16 16.50 8.61
CA HIS A 20 10.73 16.83 7.31
C HIS A 20 10.84 18.35 7.21
N PRO A 21 12.00 18.90 6.80
CA PRO A 21 12.12 20.31 6.54
C PRO A 21 11.24 20.70 5.34
N PRO A 22 10.70 21.93 5.31
CA PRO A 22 9.91 22.42 4.19
C PRO A 22 10.74 22.42 2.89
N PRO A 23 10.09 22.27 1.71
CA PRO A 23 10.78 22.19 0.43
C PRO A 23 11.73 23.36 0.11
N ASP A 24 11.49 24.54 0.68
CA ASP A 24 12.32 25.75 0.50
C ASP A 24 13.62 25.74 1.31
N GLN A 25 13.83 24.75 2.18
CA GLN A 25 15.11 24.54 2.88
C GLN A 25 16.09 23.67 2.09
N TYR A 26 15.67 23.10 0.95
CA TYR A 26 16.55 22.32 0.08
C TYR A 26 17.20 23.20 -1.00
N PRO A 27 18.39 22.84 -1.53
CA PRO A 27 19.03 23.57 -2.62
C PRO A 27 18.15 23.59 -3.89
N GLU A 28 18.28 24.63 -4.71
CA GLU A 28 17.54 24.73 -6.00
C GLU A 28 17.79 23.54 -6.94
N ALA A 29 18.95 22.88 -6.81
CA ALA A 29 19.31 21.70 -7.60
C ALA A 29 18.68 20.38 -7.10
N GLN A 30 17.94 20.41 -5.98
CA GLN A 30 17.31 19.22 -5.43
C GLN A 30 16.29 18.66 -6.42
N SER A 31 16.45 17.38 -6.76
CA SER A 31 15.49 16.64 -7.58
C SER A 31 14.50 15.90 -6.69
N TYR A 32 13.25 15.82 -7.13
CA TYR A 32 12.17 15.12 -6.44
C TYR A 32 11.50 14.12 -7.39
N LEU A 33 11.10 12.97 -6.87
CA LEU A 33 10.18 12.07 -7.53
C LEU A 33 8.81 12.24 -6.88
N THR A 34 7.81 12.63 -7.67
CA THR A 34 6.42 12.72 -7.21
C THR A 34 5.64 11.58 -7.84
N ILE A 35 4.99 10.78 -6.99
CA ILE A 35 4.10 9.69 -7.40
C ILE A 35 2.69 10.11 -7.01
N GLU A 36 1.82 10.28 -8.02
CA GLU A 36 0.40 10.53 -7.81
C GLU A 36 -0.35 9.19 -7.84
N SER A 37 -1.19 8.97 -6.84
CA SER A 37 -2.04 7.78 -6.74
C SER A 37 -3.43 8.16 -6.27
N SER A 38 -4.39 7.25 -6.49
CA SER A 38 -5.74 7.41 -5.96
C SER A 38 -5.74 7.49 -4.44
N TYR A 39 -6.63 8.29 -3.87
CA TYR A 39 -6.93 8.23 -2.44
C TYR A 39 -7.62 6.88 -2.12
N CYS A 40 -7.03 6.12 -1.20
CA CYS A 40 -7.45 4.76 -0.85
C CYS A 40 -7.98 4.65 0.59
N GLY A 41 -8.30 5.78 1.22
CA GLY A 41 -8.78 5.83 2.59
C GLY A 41 -7.66 5.97 3.60
N GLN A 42 -7.89 5.40 4.79
CA GLN A 42 -7.05 5.61 5.96
C GLN A 42 -6.33 4.31 6.35
N PRO A 43 -5.16 4.39 7.00
CA PRO A 43 -4.43 3.21 7.46
C PRO A 43 -5.27 2.35 8.40
N LEU A 44 -5.20 1.03 8.23
CA LEU A 44 -5.90 0.05 9.07
C LEU A 44 -5.45 0.16 10.54
N SER A 45 -4.21 0.59 10.80
CA SER A 45 -3.72 0.90 12.15
C SER A 45 -4.50 2.00 12.87
N MET A 46 -5.23 2.85 12.14
CA MET A 46 -6.06 3.93 12.67
C MET A 46 -7.56 3.61 12.64
N GLN A 47 -7.95 2.43 12.15
CA GLN A 47 -9.35 2.05 12.00
C GLN A 47 -9.82 1.19 13.18
N HIS A 48 -11.03 1.45 13.66
CA HIS A 48 -11.75 0.55 14.56
C HIS A 48 -12.71 -0.32 13.74
N LEU A 49 -12.43 -1.63 13.67
CA LEU A 49 -13.30 -2.56 12.96
C LEU A 49 -14.63 -2.73 13.69
N GLN A 50 -15.73 -2.57 12.96
CA GLN A 50 -17.08 -2.67 13.55
C GLN A 50 -17.40 -4.08 14.05
N ASN A 51 -16.90 -5.11 13.35
CA ASN A 51 -17.08 -6.51 13.70
C ASN A 51 -16.02 -7.38 13.03
N ALA A 52 -15.98 -8.65 13.42
CA ALA A 52 -15.03 -9.63 12.89
C ALA A 52 -15.20 -9.89 11.38
N TRP A 53 -16.43 -9.77 10.83
CA TRP A 53 -16.67 -9.99 9.40
C TRP A 53 -15.95 -8.97 8.52
N VAL A 54 -15.91 -7.71 8.93
CA VAL A 54 -15.11 -6.67 8.24
C VAL A 54 -13.64 -7.07 8.20
N GLY A 55 -13.10 -7.56 9.33
CA GLY A 55 -11.73 -8.05 9.41
C GLY A 55 -11.47 -9.23 8.48
N VAL A 56 -12.35 -10.24 8.46
CA VAL A 56 -12.25 -11.41 7.56
C VAL A 56 -12.29 -10.97 6.10
N THR A 57 -13.15 -10.02 5.74
CA THR A 57 -13.23 -9.50 4.37
C THR A 57 -11.96 -8.76 3.97
N ILE A 58 -11.42 -7.88 4.83
CA ILE A 58 -10.15 -7.19 4.58
C ILE A 58 -9.04 -8.22 4.35
N MET A 59 -8.90 -9.20 5.25
CA MET A 59 -7.89 -10.25 5.12
C MET A 59 -8.05 -11.06 3.84
N SER A 60 -9.29 -11.38 3.44
CA SER A 60 -9.56 -12.11 2.21
C SER A 60 -9.15 -11.31 0.97
N GLN A 61 -9.42 -10.01 0.94
CA GLN A 61 -8.99 -9.12 -0.15
C GLN A 61 -7.47 -9.04 -0.23
N LEU A 62 -6.78 -8.90 0.91
CA LEU A 62 -5.31 -8.85 0.98
C LEU A 62 -4.68 -10.16 0.47
N VAL A 63 -5.17 -11.31 0.93
CA VAL A 63 -4.68 -12.63 0.50
C VAL A 63 -4.90 -12.81 -1.00
N ALA A 64 -6.08 -12.44 -1.52
CA ALA A 64 -6.37 -12.58 -2.94
C ALA A 64 -5.50 -11.63 -3.81
N ALA A 65 -5.26 -10.40 -3.36
CA ALA A 65 -4.39 -9.45 -4.04
C ALA A 65 -2.93 -9.91 -4.06
N LEU A 66 -2.42 -10.39 -2.92
CA LEU A 66 -1.07 -10.94 -2.81
C LEU A 66 -0.91 -12.20 -3.67
N ALA A 67 -1.84 -13.15 -3.60
CA ALA A 67 -1.79 -14.36 -4.41
C ALA A 67 -1.82 -14.05 -5.91
N ALA A 68 -2.60 -13.04 -6.34
CA ALA A 68 -2.60 -12.59 -7.74
C ALA A 68 -1.25 -11.97 -8.14
N ALA A 69 -0.66 -11.13 -7.28
CA ALA A 69 0.65 -10.51 -7.53
C ALA A 69 1.79 -11.54 -7.51
N GLU A 70 1.76 -12.49 -6.59
CA GLU A 70 2.70 -13.63 -6.52
C GLU A 70 2.64 -14.46 -7.80
N ALA A 71 1.43 -14.87 -8.21
CA ALA A 71 1.24 -15.69 -9.40
C ALA A 71 1.68 -14.99 -10.70
N ALA A 72 1.58 -13.65 -10.77
CA ALA A 72 1.94 -12.88 -11.95
C ALA A 72 3.41 -12.43 -11.98
N TYR A 73 4.01 -12.15 -10.82
CA TYR A 73 5.28 -11.41 -10.73
C TYR A 73 6.27 -11.95 -9.69
N ASN A 74 5.98 -13.11 -9.05
CA ASN A 74 6.71 -13.60 -7.89
C ASN A 74 6.91 -12.50 -6.84
N PHE A 75 5.85 -11.70 -6.66
CA PHE A 75 5.86 -10.51 -5.83
C PHE A 75 5.98 -10.86 -4.35
N GLU A 76 6.77 -10.08 -3.62
CA GLU A 76 6.79 -10.08 -2.16
C GLU A 76 6.73 -8.65 -1.64
N HIS A 77 5.78 -8.34 -0.75
CA HIS A 77 5.68 -6.99 -0.18
C HIS A 77 6.84 -6.65 0.76
N ARG A 78 7.22 -7.62 1.61
CA ARG A 78 8.30 -7.60 2.62
C ARG A 78 8.17 -6.61 3.78
N ASP A 79 7.22 -5.68 3.73
CA ASP A 79 6.92 -4.76 4.84
C ASP A 79 5.41 -4.50 5.02
N LEU A 80 4.62 -5.57 5.05
CA LEU A 80 3.15 -5.46 5.10
C LEU A 80 2.64 -5.37 6.55
N HIS A 81 2.78 -4.21 7.16
CA HIS A 81 2.19 -3.90 8.47
C HIS A 81 0.88 -3.11 8.35
N LEU A 82 0.11 -2.97 9.44
CA LEU A 82 -1.22 -2.34 9.43
C LEU A 82 -1.24 -0.88 8.93
N ALA A 83 -0.12 -0.16 8.99
CA ALA A 83 -0.05 1.19 8.41
C ALA A 83 0.07 1.21 6.87
N ASN A 84 0.48 0.08 6.25
CA ASN A 84 0.62 -0.09 4.80
C ASN A 84 -0.61 -0.75 4.16
N ILE A 85 -1.69 -0.87 4.93
CA ILE A 85 -2.99 -1.33 4.47
C ILE A 85 -3.94 -0.16 4.61
N LEU A 86 -4.37 0.43 3.50
CA LEU A 86 -5.40 1.47 3.50
C LEU A 86 -6.77 0.84 3.34
N VAL A 87 -7.77 1.37 4.05
CA VAL A 87 -9.15 0.91 3.97
C VAL A 87 -10.07 2.10 3.72
N GLN A 88 -11.00 1.91 2.78
CA GLN A 88 -12.08 2.85 2.53
C GLN A 88 -13.42 2.15 2.32
N ASN A 89 -14.50 2.90 2.51
CA ASN A 89 -15.83 2.44 2.18
C ASN A 89 -15.98 2.31 0.66
N THR A 90 -16.74 1.31 0.22
CA THR A 90 -17.05 1.07 -1.19
C THR A 90 -18.52 0.71 -1.37
N SER A 91 -19.10 1.16 -2.48
CA SER A 91 -20.44 0.75 -2.91
C SER A 91 -20.44 -0.52 -3.76
N ALA A 92 -19.26 -0.99 -4.19
CA ALA A 92 -19.14 -2.24 -4.93
C ALA A 92 -19.51 -3.42 -4.02
N ALA A 93 -20.45 -4.26 -4.43
CA ALA A 93 -20.85 -5.43 -3.64
C ALA A 93 -19.75 -6.51 -3.61
N THR A 94 -19.01 -6.66 -4.72
CA THR A 94 -17.94 -7.64 -4.85
C THR A 94 -16.70 -7.06 -5.53
N LEU A 95 -15.55 -7.66 -5.23
CA LEU A 95 -14.29 -7.47 -5.94
C LEU A 95 -13.90 -8.77 -6.64
N LYS A 96 -13.42 -8.67 -7.88
CA LYS A 96 -13.04 -9.82 -8.70
C LYS A 96 -11.53 -10.00 -8.70
N TYR A 97 -11.09 -11.24 -8.57
CA TYR A 97 -9.68 -11.62 -8.57
C TYR A 97 -9.43 -12.74 -9.57
N THR A 98 -8.21 -12.79 -10.09
CA THR A 98 -7.73 -13.86 -10.96
C THR A 98 -6.41 -14.35 -10.40
N VAL A 99 -6.33 -15.63 -10.06
CA VAL A 99 -5.11 -16.29 -9.55
C VAL A 99 -4.92 -17.58 -10.34
N HIS A 100 -3.76 -17.78 -10.99
CA HIS A 100 -3.50 -18.94 -11.86
C HIS A 100 -4.65 -19.24 -12.86
N ASN A 101 -5.17 -18.19 -13.52
CA ASN A 101 -6.31 -18.25 -14.44
C ASN A 101 -7.64 -18.73 -13.83
N GLN A 102 -7.73 -18.86 -12.50
CA GLN A 102 -8.98 -19.10 -11.80
C GLN A 102 -9.59 -17.77 -11.37
N HIS A 103 -10.87 -17.58 -11.70
CA HIS A 103 -11.61 -16.37 -11.37
C HIS A 103 -12.51 -16.62 -10.15
N PHE A 104 -12.44 -15.71 -9.19
CA PHE A 104 -13.34 -15.72 -8.04
C PHE A 104 -13.67 -14.28 -7.62
N SER A 105 -14.62 -14.15 -6.69
CA SER A 105 -15.05 -12.85 -6.19
C SER A 105 -15.21 -12.87 -4.69
N ILE A 106 -14.85 -11.76 -4.06
CA ILE A 106 -14.97 -11.54 -2.61
C ILE A 106 -16.06 -10.50 -2.38
N GLN A 107 -16.98 -10.80 -1.47
CA GLN A 107 -17.98 -9.83 -1.00
C GLN A 107 -17.28 -8.75 -0.17
N THR A 108 -17.52 -7.48 -0.50
CA THR A 108 -16.82 -6.35 0.13
C THR A 108 -17.35 -6.02 1.50
N VAL A 109 -18.60 -6.40 1.80
CA VAL A 109 -19.35 -5.93 2.98
C VAL A 109 -19.23 -4.42 3.21
N GLY A 110 -19.12 -3.65 2.13
CA GLY A 110 -18.99 -2.20 2.16
C GLY A 110 -17.57 -1.65 2.34
N VAL A 111 -16.53 -2.49 2.39
CA VAL A 111 -15.12 -2.07 2.55
C VAL A 111 -14.21 -2.56 1.42
N HIS A 112 -13.22 -1.74 1.07
CA HIS A 112 -12.14 -2.09 0.13
C HIS A 112 -10.78 -1.80 0.78
N ALA A 113 -9.92 -2.82 0.82
CA ALA A 113 -8.55 -2.74 1.31
C ALA A 113 -7.55 -2.59 0.16
N TYR A 114 -6.51 -1.79 0.38
CA TYR A 114 -5.45 -1.49 -0.56
C TYR A 114 -4.09 -1.69 0.11
N ILE A 115 -3.16 -2.30 -0.62
CA ILE A 115 -1.77 -2.46 -0.20
C ILE A 115 -0.96 -1.29 -0.77
N ILE A 116 -0.15 -0.64 0.06
CA ILE A 116 0.71 0.49 -0.32
C ILE A 116 2.12 0.30 0.23
N ASP A 117 3.02 1.22 -0.18
CA ASP A 117 4.42 1.27 0.23
C ASP A 117 5.24 0.04 -0.18
N PHE A 118 5.64 0.06 -1.45
CA PHE A 118 6.45 -1.00 -2.06
C PHE A 118 7.96 -0.79 -1.89
N THR A 119 8.39 0.07 -0.96
CA THR A 119 9.80 0.49 -0.81
C THR A 119 10.75 -0.69 -0.59
N LEU A 120 10.31 -1.71 0.15
CA LEU A 120 11.07 -2.93 0.43
C LEU A 120 10.62 -4.14 -0.39
N SER A 121 9.67 -3.96 -1.29
CA SER A 121 9.10 -5.06 -2.07
C SER A 121 10.10 -5.66 -3.06
N ARG A 122 9.80 -6.88 -3.49
CA ARG A 122 10.54 -7.60 -4.53
C ARG A 122 9.58 -8.08 -5.62
N ILE A 123 10.01 -7.94 -6.86
CA ILE A 123 9.48 -8.66 -8.01
C ILE A 123 10.60 -9.51 -8.60
N TYR A 124 10.28 -10.74 -9.02
CA TYR A 124 11.24 -11.64 -9.65
C TYR A 124 10.68 -12.22 -10.94
N ASN A 125 11.45 -12.07 -12.02
CA ASN A 125 11.13 -12.65 -13.31
C ASN A 125 11.93 -13.94 -13.50
N GLU A 126 11.25 -15.08 -13.51
CA GLU A 126 11.88 -16.39 -13.72
C GLU A 126 12.45 -16.56 -15.13
N VAL A 127 11.91 -15.84 -16.12
CA VAL A 127 12.28 -16.03 -17.54
C VAL A 127 13.67 -15.49 -17.83
N ASP A 128 14.02 -14.34 -17.25
CA ASP A 128 15.31 -13.67 -17.46
C ASP A 128 16.18 -13.62 -16.20
N GLY A 129 15.70 -14.15 -15.07
CA GLY A 129 16.40 -14.15 -13.78
C GLY A 129 16.52 -12.77 -13.13
N THR A 130 15.80 -11.76 -13.62
CA THR A 130 15.89 -10.38 -13.13
C THR A 130 15.08 -10.21 -11.86
N SER A 131 15.65 -9.50 -10.89
CA SER A 131 14.92 -9.03 -9.71
C SER A 131 14.91 -7.51 -9.66
N ILE A 132 13.78 -6.94 -9.26
CA ILE A 132 13.65 -5.52 -8.94
C ILE A 132 13.45 -5.42 -7.44
N CYS A 133 14.52 -5.07 -6.72
CA CYS A 133 14.50 -4.79 -5.29
C CYS A 133 15.86 -4.24 -4.82
N ARG A 134 15.88 -3.59 -3.65
CA ARG A 134 17.11 -3.34 -2.93
C ARG A 134 17.65 -4.68 -2.36
N PRO A 135 18.91 -5.07 -2.61
CA PRO A 135 19.47 -6.26 -1.97
C PRO A 135 19.48 -6.05 -0.45
N LEU A 136 18.94 -7.02 0.30
CA LEU A 136 19.28 -7.16 1.71
C LEU A 136 20.71 -7.67 1.75
N ILE A 137 21.67 -6.74 1.76
CA ILE A 137 23.10 -6.88 2.04
C ILE A 137 23.64 -8.30 1.77
N SER A 138 24.41 -8.47 0.69
CA SER A 138 25.27 -9.65 0.54
C SER A 138 26.25 -9.67 1.72
N SER A 139 25.98 -10.52 2.72
CA SER A 139 26.92 -10.81 3.80
C SER A 139 28.20 -11.36 3.18
N GLY A 140 29.27 -10.57 3.27
CA GLY A 140 30.66 -11.03 3.21
C GLY A 140 31.13 -11.51 4.57
#